data_AF-A0A924ZMS9-F1
#
_entry.id   AF-A0A924ZMS9-F1
#
_cell.length_a   1.000
_cell.length_b   1.000
_cell.length_c   1.000
_cell.angle_alpha   90.00
_cell.angle_beta   90.00
_cell.angle_gamma   90.00
#
_symmetry.space_group_name_H-M   'P 1'
#
loop_
_entity.id
_entity.type
_entity.pdbx_description
1 polymer ?
#
loop_
_entity_poly.entity_id
_entity_poly.type
_entity_poly.pdbx_seq_one_letter_code
_entity_poly.pdbx_strand_id
1 'polypeptide(L)'
;MKIGIFGGSFNPPHNGHVNSLTTVQKKMGFDLIHIIPNSQNPLKIPMDGPSDQHRLEMARLAFSSYGPAFAVNDTELKRGGKSYTIDTINELLKKYKSNELFLIIGADNFETFAQWKDYKKILELVNIVVTTRPGYQIPENETEWPAYLANMVAESDFGTLELTTGRSVEFITLNDLDISSSELRKKLRLGRPAEKFLPLAVESYIKENNLYKTTNAKISDFKKFANFCAQILFDKKAIAVKGYDLEKVSSTCDIALIASGTSTRHTSSMAENLVRAVKDEFNFYPLGVEGVDEGRWVVVDYGALIVHVFYDFVRQEYRLEDLWKEGVELKLVDQTAKT
;
A
#
# COMPACT_ATOMS: atom_id res chain seq x y z
N MET A 1 -18.54 1.59 26.05
CA MET A 1 -18.74 1.95 24.63
C MET A 1 -17.85 1.06 23.77
N LYS A 2 -18.22 0.78 22.51
CA LYS A 2 -17.35 0.13 21.54
C LYS A 2 -16.82 1.16 20.55
N ILE A 3 -15.50 1.36 20.53
CA ILE A 3 -14.81 2.37 19.74
C ILE A 3 -13.88 1.68 18.73
N GLY A 4 -14.21 1.76 17.45
CA GLY A 4 -13.39 1.24 16.35
C GLY A 4 -12.26 2.20 15.97
N ILE A 5 -11.11 1.66 15.58
CA ILE A 5 -9.96 2.37 15.04
C ILE A 5 -9.68 1.77 13.67
N PHE A 6 -9.88 2.54 12.60
CA PHE A 6 -9.61 2.09 11.24
C PHE A 6 -8.62 3.02 10.55
N GLY A 7 -7.37 2.58 10.53
CA GLY A 7 -6.27 3.30 9.90
C GLY A 7 -6.13 2.94 8.42
N GLY A 8 -5.79 3.93 7.59
CA GLY A 8 -5.56 3.67 6.17
C GLY A 8 -4.93 4.87 5.46
N SER A 9 -4.32 4.63 4.30
CA SER A 9 -3.80 5.75 3.49
C SER A 9 -4.89 6.49 2.72
N PHE A 10 -6.04 5.83 2.49
CA PHE A 10 -7.20 6.37 1.77
C PHE A 10 -6.78 7.11 0.49
N ASN A 11 -6.07 6.41 -0.39
CA ASN A 11 -5.46 7.00 -1.57
C ASN A 11 -5.90 6.29 -2.88
N PRO A 12 -7.16 6.47 -3.33
CA PRO A 12 -8.28 7.12 -2.64
C PRO A 12 -9.04 6.14 -1.72
N PRO A 13 -9.94 6.61 -0.82
CA PRO A 13 -10.96 5.74 -0.26
C PRO A 13 -11.89 5.21 -1.36
N HIS A 14 -12.52 4.04 -1.15
CA HIS A 14 -13.32 3.36 -2.15
C HIS A 14 -14.44 2.53 -1.49
N ASN A 15 -15.37 2.04 -2.30
CA ASN A 15 -16.55 1.30 -1.84
C ASN A 15 -16.19 0.04 -1.04
N GLY A 16 -15.06 -0.60 -1.31
CA GLY A 16 -14.52 -1.67 -0.44
C GLY A 16 -14.33 -1.25 1.02
N HIS A 17 -13.72 -0.09 1.29
CA HIS A 17 -13.54 0.40 2.67
C HIS A 17 -14.89 0.72 3.34
N VAL A 18 -15.80 1.34 2.59
CA VAL A 18 -17.13 1.71 3.06
C VAL A 18 -17.95 0.47 3.41
N ASN A 19 -17.98 -0.52 2.51
CA ASN A 19 -18.70 -1.77 2.72
C ASN A 19 -18.13 -2.56 3.91
N SER A 20 -16.81 -2.63 4.01
CA SER A 20 -16.11 -3.25 5.13
C SER A 20 -16.51 -2.59 6.46
N LEU A 21 -16.37 -1.28 6.58
CA LEU A 21 -16.67 -0.57 7.81
C LEU A 21 -18.15 -0.57 8.20
N THR A 22 -19.06 -0.43 7.24
CA THR A 22 -20.51 -0.49 7.51
C THR A 22 -20.94 -1.89 7.94
N THR A 23 -20.37 -2.94 7.36
CA THR A 23 -20.60 -4.33 7.77
C THR A 23 -20.08 -4.59 9.17
N VAL A 24 -18.84 -4.19 9.44
CA VAL A 24 -18.21 -4.33 10.76
C VAL A 24 -18.97 -3.53 11.82
N GLN A 25 -19.36 -2.29 11.52
CA GLN A 25 -20.17 -1.45 12.42
C GLN A 25 -21.47 -2.16 12.81
N LYS A 26 -22.19 -2.71 11.83
CA LYS A 26 -23.47 -3.41 12.06
C LYS A 26 -23.30 -4.70 12.87
N LYS A 27 -22.26 -5.50 12.56
CA LYS A 27 -21.99 -6.77 13.27
C LYS A 27 -21.54 -6.55 14.71
N MET A 28 -20.63 -5.59 14.90
CA MET A 28 -20.01 -5.34 16.21
C MET A 28 -20.81 -4.40 17.11
N GLY A 29 -21.71 -3.59 16.53
CA GLY A 29 -22.43 -2.55 17.25
C GLY A 29 -21.50 -1.45 17.73
N PHE A 30 -20.59 -0.97 16.88
CA PHE A 30 -19.69 0.14 17.24
C PHE A 30 -20.50 1.43 17.46
N ASP A 31 -20.26 2.08 18.61
CA ASP A 31 -20.82 3.40 18.94
C ASP A 31 -20.14 4.50 18.11
N LEU A 32 -18.85 4.32 17.85
CA LEU A 32 -18.01 5.24 17.07
C LEU A 32 -16.87 4.46 16.42
N ILE A 33 -16.52 4.81 15.19
CA ILE A 33 -15.35 4.34 14.45
C ILE A 33 -14.55 5.58 14.06
N HIS A 34 -13.32 5.67 14.56
CA HIS A 34 -12.33 6.64 14.10
C HIS A 34 -11.74 6.14 12.78
N ILE A 35 -12.07 6.81 11.68
CA ILE A 35 -11.40 6.64 10.39
C ILE A 35 -10.16 7.54 10.41
N ILE A 36 -8.97 6.96 10.36
CA ILE A 36 -7.71 7.68 10.59
C ILE A 36 -6.85 7.62 9.33
N PRO A 37 -6.88 8.67 8.49
CA PRO A 37 -5.93 8.80 7.39
C PRO A 37 -4.51 8.91 7.92
N ASN A 38 -3.63 7.99 7.50
CA ASN A 38 -2.22 8.03 7.86
C ASN A 38 -1.45 9.09 7.06
N SER A 39 -0.39 9.66 7.65
CA SER A 39 0.52 10.56 6.92
C SER A 39 1.45 9.74 6.02
N GLN A 40 2.22 8.82 6.62
CA GLN A 40 3.02 7.83 5.89
C GLN A 40 2.96 6.47 6.60
N ASN A 41 2.56 5.42 5.87
CA ASN A 41 2.63 4.06 6.38
C ASN A 41 4.11 3.67 6.64
N PRO A 42 4.49 3.21 7.85
CA PRO A 42 5.87 2.90 8.20
C PRO A 42 6.52 1.75 7.41
N LEU A 43 5.69 0.83 6.90
CA LEU A 43 6.09 -0.39 6.20
C LEU A 43 6.03 -0.25 4.68
N LYS A 44 5.33 0.78 4.16
CA LYS A 44 5.19 0.97 2.70
C LYS A 44 6.14 2.06 2.21
N ILE A 45 6.65 1.86 1.00
CA ILE A 45 7.39 2.89 0.27
C ILE A 45 6.44 4.08 0.00
N PRO A 46 6.86 5.33 0.26
CA PRO A 46 6.05 6.49 -0.08
C PRO A 46 5.77 6.53 -1.60
N MET A 47 4.53 6.83 -1.95
CA MET A 47 4.09 6.92 -3.34
C MET A 47 3.66 8.35 -3.66
N ASP A 48 3.83 8.76 -4.92
CA ASP A 48 3.29 10.05 -5.36
C ASP A 48 1.77 9.98 -5.46
N GLY A 49 1.11 11.10 -5.18
CA GLY A 49 -0.34 11.15 -5.15
C GLY A 49 -0.86 12.43 -4.51
N PRO A 50 -2.18 12.50 -4.25
CA PRO A 50 -2.79 13.64 -3.60
C PRO A 50 -2.19 13.91 -2.21
N SER A 51 -2.18 15.19 -1.85
CA SER A 51 -1.72 15.64 -0.53
C SER A 51 -2.54 15.06 0.62
N ASP A 52 -2.00 15.16 1.83
CA ASP A 52 -2.67 14.79 3.08
C ASP A 52 -4.06 15.45 3.20
N GLN A 53 -4.19 16.71 2.78
CA GLN A 53 -5.46 17.45 2.78
C GLN A 53 -6.48 16.84 1.81
N HIS A 54 -6.07 16.49 0.59
CA HIS A 54 -6.97 15.83 -0.36
C HIS A 54 -7.41 14.45 0.14
N ARG A 55 -6.48 13.68 0.73
CA ARG A 55 -6.82 12.34 1.29
C ARG A 55 -7.76 12.45 2.48
N LEU A 56 -7.57 13.46 3.33
CA LEU A 56 -8.48 13.76 4.44
C LEU A 56 -9.88 14.11 3.94
N GLU A 57 -9.97 14.99 2.94
CA GLU A 57 -11.26 15.42 2.40
C GLU A 57 -11.98 14.27 1.70
N MET A 58 -11.27 13.49 0.88
CA MET A 58 -11.84 12.27 0.29
C MET A 58 -12.32 11.29 1.36
N ALA A 59 -11.61 11.12 2.47
CA ALA A 59 -12.07 10.28 3.58
C ALA A 59 -13.36 10.83 4.21
N ARG A 60 -13.48 12.15 4.41
CA ARG A 60 -14.72 12.78 4.90
C ARG A 60 -15.89 12.52 3.96
N LEU A 61 -15.69 12.78 2.67
CA LEU A 61 -16.70 12.54 1.63
C LEU A 61 -17.10 11.06 1.53
N ALA A 62 -16.18 10.14 1.80
CA ALA A 62 -16.45 8.70 1.76
C ALA A 62 -17.30 8.20 2.93
N PHE A 63 -17.11 8.73 4.14
CA PHE A 63 -17.66 8.12 5.36
C PHE A 63 -18.71 8.95 6.09
N SER A 64 -18.73 10.28 5.95
CA SER A 64 -19.61 11.14 6.75
C SER A 64 -21.11 10.94 6.48
N SER A 65 -21.50 10.45 5.30
CA SER A 65 -22.91 10.16 4.97
C SER A 65 -23.46 8.90 5.62
N TYR A 66 -22.62 8.06 6.23
CA TYR A 66 -23.02 6.74 6.78
C TYR A 66 -23.49 6.81 8.24
N GLY A 67 -23.57 8.00 8.82
CA GLY A 67 -24.17 8.25 10.13
C GLY A 67 -23.16 8.63 11.22
N PRO A 68 -23.65 8.92 12.44
CA PRO A 68 -22.85 9.48 13.53
C PRO A 68 -21.78 8.53 14.07
N ALA A 69 -21.90 7.23 13.78
CA ALA A 69 -20.92 6.23 14.16
C ALA A 69 -19.60 6.36 13.38
N PHE A 70 -19.52 7.15 12.30
CA PHE A 70 -18.32 7.28 11.48
C PHE A 70 -17.71 8.68 11.62
N ALA A 71 -16.53 8.77 12.23
CA ALA A 71 -15.82 10.03 12.43
C ALA A 71 -14.42 9.99 11.82
N VAL A 72 -14.14 10.91 10.90
CA VAL A 72 -12.80 11.07 10.34
C VAL A 72 -11.93 11.86 11.32
N ASN A 73 -10.76 11.31 11.63
CA ASN A 73 -9.84 11.83 12.61
C ASN A 73 -8.47 12.09 11.96
N ASP A 74 -8.04 13.34 11.98
CA ASP A 74 -6.82 13.83 11.30
C ASP A 74 -5.56 13.80 12.18
N THR A 75 -5.60 13.12 13.33
CA THR A 75 -4.51 13.08 14.31
C THR A 75 -3.18 12.64 13.68
N GLU A 76 -3.19 11.60 12.84
CA GLU A 76 -1.97 11.12 12.19
C GLU A 76 -1.40 12.10 11.16
N LEU A 77 -2.27 12.79 10.40
CA LEU A 77 -1.86 13.82 9.45
C LEU A 77 -1.27 15.03 10.16
N LYS A 78 -1.89 15.48 11.27
CA LYS A 78 -1.38 16.59 12.08
C LYS A 78 -0.03 16.29 12.72
N ARG A 79 0.17 15.03 13.16
CA ARG A 79 1.45 14.57 13.71
C ARG A 79 2.55 14.52 12.63
N GLY A 80 2.18 14.17 11.40
CA GLY A 80 3.09 14.05 10.27
C GLY A 80 4.08 12.88 10.40
N GLY A 81 4.90 12.69 9.37
CA GLY A 81 5.92 11.64 9.34
C GLY A 81 5.33 10.23 9.33
N LYS A 82 6.11 9.26 9.83
CA LYS A 82 5.66 7.86 9.91
C LYS A 82 4.54 7.73 10.94
N SER A 83 3.41 7.16 10.52
CA SER A 83 2.24 6.97 11.36
C SER A 83 2.25 5.57 11.97
N TYR A 84 2.68 5.47 13.22
CA TYR A 84 2.66 4.20 13.96
C TYR A 84 1.36 4.03 14.74
N THR A 85 0.70 2.89 14.55
CA THR A 85 -0.58 2.57 15.20
C THR A 85 -0.51 2.67 16.73
N ILE A 86 0.60 2.24 17.35
CA ILE A 86 0.78 2.36 18.81
C ILE A 86 0.69 3.81 19.29
N ASP A 87 1.23 4.76 18.54
CA ASP A 87 1.20 6.18 18.90
C ASP A 87 -0.23 6.76 18.76
N THR A 88 -1.04 6.20 17.86
CA THR A 88 -2.47 6.53 17.70
C THR A 88 -3.32 5.93 18.81
N ILE A 89 -3.07 4.67 19.18
CA ILE A 89 -3.74 4.01 20.30
C ILE A 89 -3.47 4.77 21.61
N ASN A 90 -2.21 5.15 21.87
CA ASN A 90 -1.85 5.93 23.05
C ASN A 90 -2.57 7.29 23.13
N GLU A 91 -2.82 7.93 21.98
CA GLU A 91 -3.60 9.18 21.95
C GLU A 91 -5.08 8.93 22.28
N LEU A 92 -5.67 7.86 21.74
CA LEU A 92 -7.07 7.51 21.99
C LEU A 92 -7.31 7.01 23.42
N LEU A 93 -6.32 6.36 24.05
CA LEU A 93 -6.36 5.94 25.45
C LEU A 93 -6.46 7.11 26.43
N LYS A 94 -6.17 8.34 26.02
CA LYS A 94 -6.43 9.54 26.83
C LYS A 94 -7.93 9.85 26.98
N LYS A 95 -8.77 9.29 26.11
CA LYS A 95 -10.22 9.57 26.03
C LYS A 95 -11.08 8.34 26.29
N TYR A 96 -10.58 7.15 25.98
CA TYR A 96 -11.33 5.89 26.03
C TYR A 96 -10.59 4.85 26.86
N LYS A 97 -11.33 3.88 27.42
CA LYS A 97 -10.71 2.77 28.14
C LYS A 97 -10.14 1.76 27.15
N SER A 98 -9.07 1.10 27.57
CA SER A 98 -8.37 0.10 26.78
C SER A 98 -9.27 -1.06 26.32
N ASN A 99 -10.23 -1.50 27.14
CA ASN A 99 -11.17 -2.57 26.77
C ASN A 99 -12.33 -2.10 25.86
N GLU A 100 -12.43 -0.79 25.59
CA GLU A 100 -13.42 -0.20 24.69
C GLU A 100 -12.87 0.01 23.28
N LEU A 101 -11.56 -0.10 23.09
CA LEU A 101 -10.88 0.14 21.81
C LEU A 101 -10.73 -1.14 20.99
N PHE A 102 -11.08 -1.06 19.72
CA PHE A 102 -10.99 -2.15 18.75
C PHE A 102 -10.26 -1.67 17.51
N LEU A 103 -9.10 -2.26 17.23
CA LEU A 103 -8.34 -2.01 16.01
C LEU A 103 -8.90 -2.87 14.88
N ILE A 104 -9.46 -2.22 13.85
CA ILE A 104 -10.05 -2.88 12.69
C ILE A 104 -8.99 -2.92 11.57
N ILE A 105 -8.60 -4.11 11.14
CA ILE A 105 -7.57 -4.34 10.11
C ILE A 105 -7.98 -5.44 9.14
N GLY A 106 -7.41 -5.43 7.93
CA GLY A 106 -7.54 -6.54 6.98
C GLY A 106 -6.63 -7.71 7.33
N ALA A 107 -6.97 -8.89 6.81
CA ALA A 107 -6.16 -10.10 6.95
C ALA A 107 -4.71 -9.93 6.47
N ASP A 108 -4.48 -9.13 5.42
CA ASP A 108 -3.15 -8.76 4.90
C ASP A 108 -2.27 -8.06 5.96
N ASN A 109 -2.88 -7.18 6.74
CA ASN A 109 -2.20 -6.49 7.83
C ASN A 109 -2.04 -7.39 9.06
N PHE A 110 -2.96 -8.33 9.27
CA PHE A 110 -2.88 -9.31 10.34
C PHE A 110 -1.73 -10.31 10.12
N GLU A 111 -1.52 -10.77 8.88
CA GLU A 111 -0.39 -11.65 8.52
C GLU A 111 0.97 -11.01 8.82
N THR A 112 1.08 -9.70 8.58
CA THR A 112 2.32 -8.92 8.77
C THR A 112 2.36 -8.15 10.10
N PHE A 113 1.43 -8.40 11.01
CA PHE A 113 1.23 -7.60 12.22
C PHE A 113 2.46 -7.57 13.14
N ALA A 114 3.24 -8.65 13.19
CA ALA A 114 4.48 -8.72 13.97
C ALA A 114 5.56 -7.71 13.52
N GLN A 115 5.43 -7.14 12.33
CA GLN A 115 6.33 -6.09 11.83
C GLN A 115 5.94 -4.69 12.34
N TRP A 116 4.77 -4.54 12.95
CA TRP A 116 4.30 -3.25 13.45
C TRP A 116 5.09 -2.84 14.69
N LYS A 117 5.40 -1.54 14.79
CA LYS A 117 6.08 -0.98 15.95
C LYS A 117 5.27 -1.30 17.22
N ASP A 118 5.95 -1.93 18.18
CA ASP A 118 5.38 -2.32 19.47
C ASP A 118 4.13 -3.21 19.37
N TYR A 119 4.07 -4.11 18.38
CA TYR A 119 2.90 -4.97 18.13
C TYR A 119 2.42 -5.74 19.38
N LYS A 120 3.33 -6.23 20.24
CA LYS A 120 2.98 -6.89 21.50
C LYS A 120 2.22 -5.96 22.44
N LYS A 121 2.64 -4.69 22.51
CA LYS A 121 1.96 -3.69 23.31
C LYS A 121 0.58 -3.37 22.76
N ILE A 122 0.42 -3.36 21.44
CA ILE A 122 -0.90 -3.21 20.82
C ILE A 122 -1.85 -4.33 21.29
N LEU A 123 -1.39 -5.59 21.31
CA LEU A 123 -2.17 -6.75 21.78
C LEU A 123 -2.53 -6.71 23.28
N GLU A 124 -1.84 -5.90 24.07
CA GLU A 124 -2.19 -5.63 25.47
C GLU A 124 -3.21 -4.49 25.62
N LEU A 125 -3.26 -3.57 24.65
CA LEU A 125 -3.96 -2.30 24.79
C LEU A 125 -5.33 -2.26 24.11
N VAL A 126 -5.58 -3.07 23.08
CA VAL A 126 -6.82 -3.02 22.29
C VAL A 126 -7.29 -4.42 21.92
N ASN A 127 -8.59 -4.56 21.65
CA ASN A 127 -9.11 -5.70 20.91
C ASN A 127 -8.80 -5.52 19.42
N ILE A 128 -8.80 -6.60 18.65
CA ILE A 128 -8.56 -6.56 17.20
C ILE A 128 -9.75 -7.17 16.48
N VAL A 129 -10.21 -6.51 15.42
CA VAL A 129 -11.18 -7.04 14.47
C VAL A 129 -10.47 -7.24 13.14
N VAL A 130 -10.33 -8.49 12.73
CA VAL A 130 -9.69 -8.88 11.47
C VAL A 130 -10.75 -9.10 10.41
N THR A 131 -10.81 -8.23 9.42
CA THR A 131 -11.71 -8.41 8.28
C THR A 131 -11.06 -9.29 7.22
N THR A 132 -11.76 -10.34 6.81
CA THR A 132 -11.28 -11.32 5.84
C THR A 132 -12.14 -11.32 4.58
N ARG A 133 -11.60 -11.88 3.49
CA ARG A 133 -12.33 -12.09 2.23
C ARG A 133 -12.91 -13.50 2.17
N PRO A 134 -13.93 -13.76 1.33
CA PRO A 134 -14.43 -15.12 1.12
C PRO A 134 -13.30 -16.04 0.67
N GLY A 135 -13.19 -17.22 1.30
CA GLY A 135 -12.14 -18.20 1.04
C GLY A 135 -10.90 -18.08 1.93
N TYR A 136 -10.75 -16.98 2.69
CA TYR A 136 -9.73 -16.89 3.74
C TYR A 136 -10.02 -17.93 4.83
N GLN A 137 -9.04 -18.78 5.14
CA GLN A 137 -9.15 -19.76 6.20
C GLN A 137 -8.91 -19.06 7.54
N ILE A 138 -9.94 -18.98 8.36
CA ILE A 138 -9.82 -18.47 9.73
C ILE A 138 -9.06 -19.52 10.54
N PRO A 139 -7.98 -19.17 11.26
CA PRO A 139 -7.24 -20.14 12.05
C PRO A 139 -8.13 -20.82 13.09
N GLU A 140 -8.24 -22.16 13.04
CA GLU A 140 -9.15 -22.92 13.91
C GLU A 140 -8.44 -23.55 15.11
N ASN A 141 -7.11 -23.74 15.04
CA ASN A 141 -6.34 -24.45 16.04
C ASN A 141 -4.92 -23.87 16.21
N GLU A 142 -4.22 -24.31 17.28
CA GLU A 142 -2.90 -23.81 17.66
C GLU A 142 -1.86 -23.87 16.53
N THR A 143 -1.96 -24.85 15.64
CA THR A 143 -0.99 -25.03 14.53
C THR A 143 -1.19 -24.05 13.38
N GLU A 144 -2.36 -23.44 13.31
CA GLU A 144 -2.75 -22.47 12.28
C GLU A 144 -2.63 -21.02 12.77
N TRP A 145 -2.52 -20.81 14.09
CA TRP A 145 -2.37 -19.46 14.63
C TRP A 145 -1.06 -18.82 14.15
N PRO A 146 -1.07 -17.51 13.87
CA PRO A 146 0.17 -16.80 13.60
C PRO A 146 1.19 -17.02 14.73
N ALA A 147 2.44 -17.32 14.39
CA ALA A 147 3.47 -17.67 15.37
C ALA A 147 3.65 -16.60 16.46
N TYR A 148 3.37 -15.33 16.14
CA TYR A 148 3.45 -14.23 17.09
C TYR A 148 2.29 -14.20 18.12
N LEU A 149 1.20 -14.93 17.88
CA LEU A 149 0.06 -15.10 18.80
C LEU A 149 0.04 -16.45 19.50
N ALA A 150 0.73 -17.48 18.99
CA ALA A 150 0.57 -18.86 19.46
C ALA A 150 0.65 -19.02 20.99
N ASN A 151 1.59 -18.33 21.64
CA ASN A 151 1.77 -18.37 23.11
C ASN A 151 0.96 -17.31 23.87
N MET A 152 0.10 -16.56 23.18
CA MET A 152 -0.71 -15.48 23.73
C MET A 152 -2.20 -15.80 23.71
N VAL A 153 -2.65 -16.83 22.98
CA VAL A 153 -4.05 -17.24 22.98
C VAL A 153 -4.33 -18.08 24.22
N ALA A 154 -5.35 -17.67 24.98
CA ALA A 154 -5.84 -18.38 26.15
C ALA A 154 -6.98 -19.34 25.78
N GLU A 155 -7.91 -18.88 24.96
CA GLU A 155 -9.07 -19.64 24.49
C GLU A 155 -9.40 -19.25 23.05
N SER A 156 -10.04 -20.16 22.30
CA SER A 156 -10.53 -19.88 20.95
C SER A 156 -11.94 -20.43 20.78
N ASP A 157 -12.83 -19.62 20.21
CA ASP A 157 -14.22 -20.01 19.93
C ASP A 157 -14.73 -19.35 18.65
N PHE A 158 -15.25 -20.15 17.71
CA PHE A 158 -15.91 -19.74 16.47
C PHE A 158 -15.39 -18.43 15.83
N GLY A 159 -14.09 -18.38 15.47
CA GLY A 159 -13.50 -17.22 14.82
C GLY A 159 -13.18 -16.05 15.77
N THR A 160 -13.11 -16.31 17.07
CA THR A 160 -12.60 -15.39 18.09
C THR A 160 -11.46 -16.06 18.84
N LEU A 161 -10.37 -15.32 19.06
CA LEU A 161 -9.25 -15.72 19.91
C LEU A 161 -9.22 -14.80 21.13
N GLU A 162 -9.39 -15.35 22.31
CA GLU A 162 -9.18 -14.64 23.56
C GLU A 162 -7.71 -14.73 23.95
N LEU A 163 -7.09 -13.59 24.25
CA LEU A 163 -5.68 -13.50 24.59
C LEU A 163 -5.48 -13.52 26.10
N THR A 164 -4.31 -14.00 26.54
CA THR A 164 -3.87 -13.96 27.94
C THR A 164 -3.77 -12.54 28.51
N THR A 165 -3.78 -11.52 27.64
CA THR A 165 -3.84 -10.10 28.00
C THR A 165 -5.26 -9.64 28.41
N GLY A 166 -6.27 -10.49 28.26
CA GLY A 166 -7.69 -10.13 28.40
C GLY A 166 -8.19 -9.24 27.27
N ARG A 167 -7.61 -9.38 26.07
CA ARG A 167 -8.06 -8.78 24.81
C ARG A 167 -8.49 -9.88 23.86
N SER A 168 -9.26 -9.53 22.83
CA SER A 168 -9.69 -10.50 21.82
C SER A 168 -9.20 -10.15 20.40
N VAL A 169 -9.12 -11.17 19.55
CA VAL A 169 -8.99 -11.07 18.10
C VAL A 169 -10.22 -11.72 17.48
N GLU A 170 -11.09 -10.94 16.86
CA GLU A 170 -12.33 -11.43 16.23
C GLU A 170 -12.23 -11.34 14.71
N PHE A 171 -12.54 -12.45 14.02
CA PHE A 171 -12.49 -12.54 12.57
C PHE A 171 -13.87 -12.33 11.95
N ILE A 172 -13.96 -11.40 11.01
CA ILE A 172 -15.21 -11.08 10.31
C ILE A 172 -15.01 -11.27 8.81
N THR A 173 -15.64 -12.30 8.24
CA THR A 173 -15.70 -12.48 6.79
C THR A 173 -16.65 -11.48 6.16
N LEU A 174 -16.13 -10.74 5.17
CA LEU A 174 -16.84 -9.76 4.37
C LEU A 174 -17.23 -10.35 3.02
N ASN A 175 -18.36 -9.90 2.48
CA ASN A 175 -18.73 -10.12 1.08
C ASN A 175 -18.30 -8.91 0.26
N ASP A 176 -16.98 -8.73 0.16
CA ASP A 176 -16.40 -7.50 -0.41
C ASP A 176 -16.32 -7.52 -1.93
N LEU A 177 -16.31 -6.31 -2.49
CA LEU A 177 -15.90 -6.07 -3.87
C LEU A 177 -14.38 -6.27 -3.94
N ASP A 178 -13.91 -7.10 -4.87
CA ASP A 178 -12.48 -7.23 -5.14
C ASP A 178 -11.96 -5.97 -5.83
N ILE A 179 -11.54 -4.99 -5.03
CA ILE A 179 -10.92 -3.75 -5.47
C ILE A 179 -9.87 -3.27 -4.48
N SER A 180 -8.76 -2.77 -5.00
CA SER A 180 -7.74 -2.10 -4.21
C SER A 180 -7.57 -0.64 -4.64
N SER A 181 -7.10 0.20 -3.71
CA SER A 181 -6.73 1.57 -4.02
C SER A 181 -5.64 1.63 -5.10
N SER A 182 -4.70 0.68 -5.13
CA SER A 182 -3.63 0.63 -6.14
C SER A 182 -4.16 0.38 -7.54
N GLU A 183 -5.07 -0.59 -7.69
CA GLU A 183 -5.74 -0.84 -8.97
C GLU A 183 -6.57 0.37 -9.41
N LEU A 184 -7.26 1.02 -8.47
CA LEU A 184 -8.08 2.18 -8.75
C LEU A 184 -7.25 3.38 -9.22
N ARG A 185 -6.10 3.65 -8.58
CA ARG A 185 -5.15 4.67 -9.06
C ARG A 185 -4.68 4.36 -10.48
N LYS A 186 -4.40 3.10 -10.80
CA LYS A 186 -4.01 2.68 -12.15
C LYS A 186 -5.13 2.93 -13.17
N LYS A 187 -6.39 2.60 -12.84
CA LYS A 187 -7.54 2.91 -13.71
C LYS A 187 -7.70 4.41 -13.95
N LEU A 188 -7.67 5.21 -12.88
CA LEU A 188 -7.81 6.66 -12.93
C LEU A 188 -6.72 7.32 -13.78
N ARG A 189 -5.46 6.91 -13.61
CA ARG A 189 -4.33 7.38 -14.44
C ARG A 189 -4.53 7.11 -15.93
N LEU A 190 -5.02 5.92 -16.25
CA LEU A 190 -5.24 5.47 -17.63
C LEU A 190 -6.56 6.01 -18.22
N GLY A 191 -7.28 6.89 -17.51
CA GLY A 191 -8.59 7.37 -17.95
C GLY A 191 -9.64 6.26 -18.08
N ARG A 192 -9.43 5.12 -17.43
CA ARG A 192 -10.37 3.99 -17.45
C ARG A 192 -11.50 4.21 -16.45
N PRO A 193 -12.71 3.70 -16.74
CA PRO A 193 -13.84 3.79 -15.81
C PRO A 193 -13.50 3.25 -14.41
N ALA A 194 -13.84 4.03 -13.40
CA ALA A 194 -13.54 3.82 -11.99
C ALA A 194 -14.76 4.07 -11.07
N GLU A 195 -15.84 4.61 -11.63
CA GLU A 195 -17.00 5.17 -10.95
C GLU A 195 -17.69 4.15 -10.04
N LYS A 196 -17.88 2.92 -10.51
CA LYS A 196 -18.53 1.84 -9.74
C LYS A 196 -17.79 1.46 -8.45
N PHE A 197 -16.52 1.82 -8.34
CA PHE A 197 -15.67 1.46 -7.20
C PHE A 197 -15.55 2.58 -6.17
N LEU A 198 -16.03 3.78 -6.46
CA LEU A 198 -15.90 4.97 -5.62
C LEU A 198 -17.26 5.40 -5.05
N PRO A 199 -17.28 6.01 -3.85
CA PRO A 199 -18.40 6.83 -3.45
C PRO A 199 -18.54 8.02 -4.41
N LEU A 200 -19.76 8.34 -4.83
CA LEU A 200 -20.04 9.39 -5.82
C LEU A 200 -19.41 10.75 -5.45
N ALA A 201 -19.43 11.10 -4.16
CA ALA A 201 -18.83 12.35 -3.67
C ALA A 201 -17.30 12.36 -3.83
N VAL A 202 -16.64 11.22 -3.58
CA VAL A 202 -15.18 11.07 -3.76
C VAL A 202 -14.83 11.15 -5.25
N GLU A 203 -15.62 10.49 -6.10
CA GLU A 203 -15.43 10.54 -7.54
C GLU A 203 -15.52 11.97 -8.09
N SER A 204 -16.56 12.71 -7.69
CA SER A 204 -16.77 14.11 -8.09
C SER A 204 -15.59 14.97 -7.65
N TYR A 205 -15.15 14.80 -6.40
CA TYR A 205 -13.99 15.51 -5.86
C TYR A 205 -12.69 15.21 -6.62
N ILE A 206 -12.44 13.95 -6.99
CA ILE A 206 -11.29 13.55 -7.80
C ILE A 206 -11.31 14.26 -9.16
N LYS A 207 -12.47 14.31 -9.82
CA LYS A 207 -12.65 14.95 -11.13
C LYS A 207 -12.42 16.46 -11.04
N GLU A 208 -13.05 17.13 -10.08
CA GLU A 208 -12.96 18.59 -9.87
C GLU A 208 -11.53 19.04 -9.54
N ASN A 209 -10.81 18.26 -8.73
CA ASN A 209 -9.45 18.58 -8.30
C ASN A 209 -8.37 17.99 -9.23
N ASN A 210 -8.75 17.35 -10.35
CA ASN A 210 -7.84 16.73 -11.30
C ASN A 210 -6.85 15.73 -10.66
N LEU A 211 -7.28 15.00 -9.62
CA LEU A 211 -6.42 14.06 -8.90
C LEU A 211 -6.14 12.81 -9.74
N TYR A 212 -5.02 12.15 -9.45
CA TYR A 212 -4.59 10.90 -10.08
C TYR A 212 -4.33 10.95 -11.59
N LYS A 213 -4.30 12.12 -12.21
CA LYS A 213 -3.84 12.28 -13.59
C LYS A 213 -2.33 12.14 -13.67
N THR A 214 -1.83 11.56 -14.76
CA THR A 214 -0.40 11.49 -15.07
C THR A 214 0.10 12.91 -15.33
N THR A 215 0.68 13.56 -14.31
CA THR A 215 1.32 14.86 -14.50
C THR A 215 2.68 14.65 -15.15
N ASN A 216 2.78 14.94 -16.45
CA ASN A 216 4.04 15.16 -17.19
C ASN A 216 4.86 16.35 -16.63
N ALA A 217 4.37 17.04 -15.59
CA ALA A 217 4.93 18.29 -15.11
C ALA A 217 6.25 18.13 -14.33
N LYS A 218 6.49 16.99 -13.66
CA LYS A 218 7.71 16.80 -12.85
C LYS A 218 8.89 16.25 -13.66
N ILE A 219 8.62 15.48 -14.72
CA ILE A 219 9.63 14.89 -15.60
C ILE A 219 9.33 15.32 -17.03
N SER A 220 10.20 16.18 -17.58
CA SER A 220 10.03 16.74 -18.93
C SER A 220 10.68 15.91 -20.03
N ASP A 221 11.64 15.04 -19.68
CA ASP A 221 12.39 14.20 -20.64
C ASP A 221 12.56 12.79 -20.05
N PHE A 222 11.67 11.88 -20.44
CA PHE A 222 11.66 10.52 -19.93
C PHE A 222 12.86 9.69 -20.41
N LYS A 223 13.52 10.04 -21.52
CA LYS A 223 14.74 9.37 -21.97
C LYS A 223 15.92 9.73 -21.09
N LYS A 224 16.08 11.01 -20.73
CA LYS A 224 17.08 11.42 -19.72
C LYS A 224 16.78 10.81 -18.36
N PHE A 225 15.52 10.78 -17.97
CA PHE A 225 15.09 10.15 -16.72
C PHE A 225 15.40 8.64 -16.70
N ALA A 226 15.16 7.91 -17.79
CA ALA A 226 15.52 6.52 -17.92
C ALA A 226 17.04 6.29 -17.83
N ASN A 227 17.86 7.17 -18.41
CA ASN A 227 19.32 7.12 -18.27
C ASN A 227 19.77 7.35 -16.82
N PHE A 228 19.17 8.31 -16.11
CA PHE A 228 19.43 8.50 -14.69
C PHE A 228 19.12 7.23 -13.89
N CYS A 229 17.92 6.67 -14.07
CA CYS A 229 17.51 5.43 -13.41
C CYS A 229 18.46 4.26 -13.73
N ALA A 230 18.89 4.13 -14.98
CA ALA A 230 19.88 3.12 -15.39
C ALA A 230 21.21 3.31 -14.67
N GLN A 231 21.70 4.54 -14.52
CA GLN A 231 22.94 4.82 -13.82
C GLN A 231 22.87 4.43 -12.35
N ILE A 232 21.74 4.70 -11.67
CA ILE A 232 21.55 4.25 -10.28
C ILE A 232 21.61 2.71 -10.18
N LEU A 233 21.07 2.00 -11.17
CA LEU A 233 21.16 0.53 -11.21
C LEU A 233 22.59 0.05 -11.45
N PHE A 234 23.34 0.68 -12.36
CA PHE A 234 24.76 0.39 -12.58
C PHE A 234 25.61 0.64 -11.34
N ASP A 235 25.38 1.74 -10.62
CA ASP A 235 26.07 2.07 -9.36
C ASP A 235 25.84 0.99 -8.28
N LYS A 236 24.69 0.33 -8.34
CA LYS A 236 24.36 -0.82 -7.48
C LYS A 236 24.81 -2.16 -8.05
N LYS A 237 25.61 -2.18 -9.10
CA LYS A 237 26.15 -3.40 -9.74
C LYS A 237 25.05 -4.29 -10.32
N ALA A 238 23.99 -3.68 -10.85
CA ALA A 238 23.02 -4.37 -11.68
C ALA A 238 23.70 -4.97 -12.92
N ILE A 239 23.25 -6.13 -13.34
CA ILE A 239 23.71 -6.78 -14.57
C ILE A 239 22.62 -6.72 -15.64
N ALA A 240 23.04 -6.81 -16.91
CA ALA A 240 22.15 -6.85 -18.07
C ALA A 240 21.09 -5.71 -18.08
N VAL A 241 21.50 -4.49 -17.72
CA VAL A 241 20.64 -3.31 -17.76
C VAL A 241 20.34 -2.95 -19.21
N LYS A 242 19.06 -2.90 -19.57
CA LYS A 242 18.57 -2.53 -20.92
C LYS A 242 17.39 -1.59 -20.80
N GLY A 243 17.25 -0.69 -21.77
CA GLY A 243 16.11 0.22 -21.87
C GLY A 243 15.47 0.13 -23.25
N TYR A 244 14.16 0.33 -23.31
CA TYR A 244 13.38 0.27 -24.54
C TYR A 244 12.45 1.47 -24.63
N ASP A 245 12.51 2.18 -25.75
CA ASP A 245 11.53 3.18 -26.16
C ASP A 245 10.38 2.46 -26.87
N LEU A 246 9.20 2.58 -26.26
CA LEU A 246 7.97 1.89 -26.61
C LEU A 246 6.87 2.85 -27.07
N GLU A 247 7.16 4.14 -27.28
CA GLU A 247 6.15 5.15 -27.68
C GLU A 247 5.35 4.74 -28.93
N LYS A 248 5.98 4.00 -29.84
CA LYS A 248 5.39 3.53 -31.10
C LYS A 248 4.84 2.10 -31.04
N VAL A 249 5.01 1.44 -29.91
CA VAL A 249 4.50 0.09 -29.65
C VAL A 249 3.22 0.25 -28.81
N SER A 250 2.22 -0.61 -29.01
CA SER A 250 1.01 -0.63 -28.16
C SER A 250 1.36 -1.16 -26.76
N SER A 251 2.11 -0.39 -25.98
CA SER A 251 2.58 -0.69 -24.63
C SER A 251 1.75 0.06 -23.57
N THR A 252 1.91 -0.36 -22.32
CA THR A 252 1.30 0.31 -21.16
C THR A 252 2.14 1.45 -20.60
N CYS A 253 3.36 1.61 -21.11
CA CYS A 253 4.30 2.70 -20.80
C CYS A 253 5.08 3.09 -22.06
N ASP A 254 5.61 4.31 -22.05
CA ASP A 254 6.39 4.88 -23.16
C ASP A 254 7.83 4.38 -23.14
N ILE A 255 8.38 4.10 -21.96
CA ILE A 255 9.74 3.59 -21.77
C ILE A 255 9.73 2.46 -20.74
N ALA A 256 10.41 1.36 -21.07
CA ALA A 256 10.70 0.28 -20.13
C ALA A 256 12.20 0.20 -19.85
N LEU A 257 12.57 0.06 -18.59
CA LEU A 257 13.94 -0.26 -18.16
C LEU A 257 13.91 -1.63 -17.49
N ILE A 258 14.87 -2.50 -17.82
CA ILE A 258 15.00 -3.82 -17.22
C ILE A 258 16.43 -4.06 -16.74
N ALA A 259 16.58 -4.60 -15.53
CA ALA A 259 17.86 -4.89 -14.93
C ALA A 259 17.79 -6.18 -14.10
N SER A 260 18.94 -6.83 -13.92
CA SER A 260 19.06 -8.04 -13.12
C SER A 260 19.91 -7.79 -11.86
N GLY A 261 19.46 -8.34 -10.75
CA GLY A 261 20.18 -8.51 -9.50
C GLY A 261 20.65 -9.95 -9.33
N THR A 262 21.70 -10.12 -8.52
CA THR A 262 22.34 -11.42 -8.26
C THR A 262 21.68 -12.24 -7.15
N SER A 263 20.75 -11.64 -6.40
CA SER A 263 19.93 -12.30 -5.38
C SER A 263 18.65 -11.50 -5.16
N THR A 264 17.63 -12.09 -4.53
CA THR A 264 16.38 -11.38 -4.21
C THR A 264 16.63 -10.15 -3.35
N ARG A 265 17.48 -10.25 -2.32
CA ARG A 265 17.87 -9.11 -1.47
C ARG A 265 18.58 -8.01 -2.27
N HIS A 266 19.40 -8.38 -3.25
CA HIS A 266 20.05 -7.41 -4.13
C HIS A 266 19.02 -6.68 -4.99
N THR A 267 18.06 -7.41 -5.58
CA THR A 267 16.94 -6.85 -6.35
C THR A 267 16.13 -5.84 -5.54
N SER A 268 15.68 -6.20 -4.33
CA SER A 268 14.93 -5.30 -3.45
C SER A 268 15.73 -4.04 -3.11
N SER A 269 17.00 -4.23 -2.71
CA SER A 269 17.91 -3.12 -2.40
C SER A 269 18.10 -2.17 -3.59
N MET A 270 18.25 -2.69 -4.82
CA MET A 270 18.37 -1.83 -6.01
C MET A 270 17.12 -0.99 -6.22
N ALA A 271 15.93 -1.59 -6.12
CA ALA A 271 14.67 -0.87 -6.28
C ALA A 271 14.48 0.21 -5.21
N GLU A 272 14.77 -0.09 -3.93
CA GLU A 272 14.71 0.90 -2.85
C GLU A 272 15.69 2.06 -3.05
N ASN A 273 16.93 1.75 -3.47
CA ASN A 273 17.93 2.78 -3.77
C ASN A 273 17.52 3.64 -4.98
N LEU A 274 16.93 3.03 -6.00
CA LEU A 274 16.37 3.74 -7.15
C LEU A 274 15.30 4.73 -6.72
N VAL A 275 14.33 4.28 -5.91
CA VAL A 275 13.27 5.14 -5.38
C VAL A 275 13.85 6.29 -4.55
N ARG A 276 14.84 6.02 -3.70
CA ARG A 276 15.50 7.06 -2.90
C ARG A 276 16.21 8.08 -3.79
N ALA A 277 17.00 7.64 -4.76
CA ALA A 277 17.73 8.52 -5.66
C ALA A 277 16.81 9.40 -6.51
N VAL A 278 15.72 8.83 -7.03
CA VAL A 278 14.71 9.61 -7.77
C VAL A 278 14.03 10.63 -6.87
N LYS A 279 13.73 10.26 -5.61
CA LYS A 279 13.18 11.21 -4.65
C LYS A 279 14.14 12.36 -4.37
N ASP A 280 15.41 12.06 -4.12
CA ASP A 280 16.42 13.07 -3.77
C ASP A 280 16.67 14.06 -4.93
N GLU A 281 16.74 13.55 -6.16
CA GLU A 281 17.03 14.35 -7.36
C GLU A 281 15.81 15.10 -7.91
N PHE A 282 14.65 14.43 -7.98
CA PHE A 282 13.45 14.96 -8.67
C PHE A 282 12.31 15.33 -7.73
N ASN A 283 12.46 15.12 -6.41
CA ASN A 283 11.39 15.28 -5.43
C ASN A 283 10.12 14.47 -5.81
N PHE A 284 10.32 13.33 -6.47
CA PHE A 284 9.25 12.52 -7.06
C PHE A 284 9.28 11.09 -6.51
N TYR A 285 8.12 10.58 -6.12
CA TYR A 285 7.96 9.20 -5.68
C TYR A 285 7.36 8.36 -6.81
N PRO A 286 7.53 7.03 -6.80
CA PRO A 286 6.85 6.17 -7.76
C PRO A 286 5.33 6.21 -7.57
N LEU A 287 4.60 5.96 -8.65
CA LEU A 287 3.14 5.79 -8.68
C LEU A 287 2.71 4.42 -8.13
N GLY A 288 3.63 3.46 -8.13
CA GLY A 288 3.49 2.13 -7.54
C GLY A 288 4.82 1.39 -7.46
N VAL A 289 4.96 0.54 -6.44
CA VAL A 289 6.06 -0.42 -6.32
C VAL A 289 5.47 -1.78 -5.95
N GLU A 290 5.82 -2.82 -6.70
CA GLU A 290 5.33 -4.18 -6.50
C GLU A 290 6.50 -5.17 -6.40
N GLY A 291 6.34 -6.22 -5.60
CA GLY A 291 7.30 -7.32 -5.48
C GLY A 291 8.58 -7.03 -4.67
N VAL A 292 8.70 -5.84 -4.07
CA VAL A 292 9.90 -5.43 -3.31
C VAL A 292 10.19 -6.32 -2.11
N ASP A 293 9.17 -6.81 -1.41
CA ASP A 293 9.34 -7.65 -0.22
C ASP A 293 9.90 -9.04 -0.56
N GLU A 294 9.51 -9.60 -1.71
CA GLU A 294 10.01 -10.90 -2.19
C GLU A 294 11.35 -10.78 -2.94
N GLY A 295 11.56 -9.68 -3.67
CA GLY A 295 12.77 -9.42 -4.45
C GLY A 295 12.97 -10.33 -5.67
N ARG A 296 12.01 -11.20 -6.01
CA ARG A 296 12.10 -12.06 -7.21
C ARG A 296 11.93 -11.26 -8.50
N TRP A 297 10.93 -10.38 -8.51
CA TRP A 297 10.68 -9.42 -9.57
C TRP A 297 10.06 -8.18 -8.94
N VAL A 298 10.78 -7.07 -9.01
CA VAL A 298 10.32 -5.78 -8.51
C VAL A 298 9.95 -4.90 -9.69
N VAL A 299 8.77 -4.27 -9.62
CA VAL A 299 8.31 -3.29 -10.59
C VAL A 299 8.22 -1.94 -9.90
N VAL A 300 8.87 -0.93 -10.46
CA VAL A 300 8.79 0.47 -10.02
C VAL A 300 8.13 1.28 -11.14
N ASP A 301 6.89 1.73 -10.92
CA ASP A 301 6.06 2.45 -11.87
C ASP A 301 6.17 3.96 -11.66
N TYR A 302 6.74 4.70 -12.61
CA TYR A 302 6.76 6.17 -12.65
C TYR A 302 5.80 6.75 -13.71
N GLY A 303 4.88 5.95 -14.26
CA GLY A 303 3.95 6.32 -15.31
C GLY A 303 4.52 5.99 -16.69
N ALA A 304 5.08 6.99 -17.37
CA ALA A 304 5.66 6.79 -18.70
C ALA A 304 6.94 5.93 -18.68
N LEU A 305 7.66 5.92 -17.55
CA LEU A 305 8.77 4.98 -17.32
C LEU A 305 8.35 3.89 -16.34
N ILE A 306 8.51 2.62 -16.72
CA ILE A 306 8.42 1.48 -15.81
C ILE A 306 9.79 0.80 -15.72
N VAL A 307 10.25 0.56 -14.49
CA VAL A 307 11.52 -0.12 -14.22
C VAL A 307 11.26 -1.51 -13.64
N HIS A 308 11.75 -2.52 -14.33
CA HIS A 308 11.71 -3.93 -13.94
C HIS A 308 13.08 -4.34 -13.40
N VAL A 309 13.13 -4.72 -12.12
CA VAL A 309 14.35 -5.25 -11.50
C VAL A 309 14.09 -6.71 -11.16
N PHE A 310 14.81 -7.62 -11.80
CA PHE A 310 14.64 -9.05 -11.61
C PHE A 310 15.75 -9.64 -10.76
N TYR A 311 15.45 -10.68 -9.99
CA TYR A 311 16.49 -11.67 -9.69
C TYR A 311 16.83 -12.40 -11.01
N ASP A 312 18.12 -12.44 -11.38
CA ASP A 312 18.56 -12.85 -12.73
C ASP A 312 18.03 -14.22 -13.16
N PHE A 313 17.98 -15.17 -12.23
CA PHE A 313 17.42 -16.50 -12.48
C PHE A 313 15.95 -16.45 -12.94
N VAL A 314 15.17 -15.55 -12.34
CA VAL A 314 13.74 -15.39 -12.63
C VAL A 314 13.51 -14.65 -13.95
N ARG A 315 14.39 -13.71 -14.32
CA ARG A 315 14.27 -12.95 -15.58
C ARG A 315 14.16 -13.86 -16.81
N GLN A 316 14.91 -14.95 -16.81
CA GLN A 316 14.96 -15.93 -17.90
C GLN A 316 13.63 -16.67 -18.10
N GLU A 317 12.79 -16.76 -17.07
CA GLU A 317 11.48 -17.39 -17.13
C GLU A 317 10.44 -16.46 -17.78
N TYR A 318 10.50 -15.15 -17.47
CA TYR A 318 9.52 -14.16 -17.94
C TYR A 318 9.81 -13.63 -19.35
N ARG A 319 11.09 -13.47 -19.72
CA ARG A 319 11.55 -13.01 -21.03
C ARG A 319 10.79 -11.77 -21.56
N LEU A 320 10.58 -10.76 -20.71
CA LEU A 320 9.81 -9.56 -21.09
C LEU A 320 10.38 -8.85 -22.31
N GLU A 321 11.69 -8.96 -22.53
CA GLU A 321 12.36 -8.41 -23.70
C GLU A 321 11.80 -8.95 -25.01
N ASP A 322 11.21 -10.14 -25.02
CA ASP A 322 10.53 -10.70 -26.19
C ASP A 322 9.27 -9.91 -26.56
N LEU A 323 8.60 -9.29 -25.59
CA LEU A 323 7.42 -8.44 -25.79
C LEU A 323 7.79 -7.06 -26.35
N TRP A 324 9.04 -6.63 -26.17
CA TRP A 324 9.54 -5.31 -26.52
C TRP A 324 10.48 -5.31 -27.73
N LYS A 325 10.57 -6.44 -28.45
CA LYS A 325 11.42 -6.59 -29.65
C LYS A 325 11.15 -5.57 -30.74
N GLU A 326 9.91 -5.08 -30.83
CA GLU A 326 9.51 -4.06 -31.80
C GLU A 326 9.83 -2.63 -31.33
N GLY A 327 10.21 -2.46 -30.06
CA GLY A 327 10.65 -1.19 -29.48
C GLY A 327 12.09 -0.84 -29.89
N VAL A 328 12.45 0.44 -29.71
CA VAL A 328 13.81 0.92 -29.99
C VAL A 328 14.66 0.79 -28.73
N GLU A 329 15.70 -0.05 -28.76
CA GLU A 329 16.62 -0.18 -27.63
C GLU A 329 17.38 1.14 -27.36
N LEU A 330 17.33 1.59 -26.11
CA LEU A 330 18.05 2.76 -25.63
C LEU A 330 19.53 2.44 -25.47
N LYS A 331 20.40 3.33 -25.96
CA LYS A 331 21.85 3.22 -25.78
C LYS A 331 22.25 3.68 -24.38
N LEU A 332 22.01 2.83 -23.38
CA LEU A 332 22.44 3.05 -22.00
C LEU A 332 23.95 2.80 -21.88
N VAL A 333 24.66 3.66 -21.15
CA VAL A 333 26.11 3.55 -20.93
C VAL A 333 26.40 3.44 -19.45
N ASP A 334 27.06 2.37 -19.03
CA ASP A 334 27.57 2.23 -17.67
C ASP A 334 28.77 3.17 -17.47
N GLN A 335 28.58 4.24 -16.71
CA GLN A 335 29.65 5.18 -16.40
C GLN A 335 30.61 4.65 -15.32
N THR A 336 30.23 3.62 -14.57
CA THR A 336 31.08 3.02 -13.52
C THR A 336 32.18 2.14 -14.09
N ALA A 337 32.01 1.64 -15.31
CA ALA A 337 33.01 0.82 -16.00
C ALA A 337 34.24 1.61 -16.48
N LYS A 338 34.24 2.94 -16.33
CA LYS A 338 35.37 3.83 -16.71
C LYS A 338 36.28 4.23 -15.54
N THR A 339 35.98 3.78 -14.32
CA THR A 339 36.73 4.03 -13.08
C THR A 339 37.20 2.73 -12.46
#